data_AF-A0AAX7TDD3-F1
#
_entry.id   AF-A0AAX7TDD3-F1
#
_cell.length_a   1.000
_cell.length_b   1.000
_cell.length_c   1.000
_cell.angle_alpha   90.00
_cell.angle_beta   90.00
_cell.angle_gamma   90.00
#
_symmetry.space_group_name_H-M   'P 1'
#
loop_
_entity.id
_entity.type
_entity.pdbx_description
1 polymer ?
#
loop_
_entity_poly.entity_id
_entity_poly.type
_entity_poly.pdbx_seq_one_letter_code
_entity_poly.pdbx_strand_id
1 'polypeptide(L)'
;MKRCGLILLLLSGYVMVCHLQSDQLVRQLHLVDLQKSWNDAQQYCRDEYIDLAIVNSSALIQEAQKRAGSTKAWIGLSKDWTWSQTGPVQSSWFNMWSPGQPGTDECVIITGSGSWFTRPCSATYYFVCYDAATNKRILVKNSMTWSDAQSHCRQTYTDLSTITNTQDNSQVASMMPSYYQAWIGLYRKYWTWSNSSTASNLPWGPGQPDDSVNCATIVGSTGSFNSHNCSDQRPFLCSRDVKPSASRSVKVQLRAGSADLNDPTVQESILQQVRGHTGPDTRNRPL
;
A
#
# COMPACT_ATOMS: atom_id res chain seq x y z
N MET A 1 -13.50 4.30 22.87
CA MET A 1 -13.90 5.37 23.82
C MET A 1 -12.68 6.23 24.10
N LYS A 2 -12.79 7.53 23.82
CA LYS A 2 -11.69 8.50 23.95
C LYS A 2 -11.59 8.96 25.40
N ARG A 3 -10.38 9.07 25.96
CA ARG A 3 -10.13 9.83 27.19
C ARG A 3 -9.09 10.90 26.86
N CYS A 4 -9.54 12.15 26.69
CA CYS A 4 -8.66 13.32 26.63
C CYS A 4 -8.44 13.81 28.07
N GLY A 5 -7.19 13.84 28.52
CA GLY A 5 -6.81 14.48 29.78
C GLY A 5 -6.57 15.97 29.55
N LEU A 6 -7.18 16.82 30.38
CA LEU A 6 -6.96 18.28 30.40
C LEU A 6 -5.70 18.55 31.26
N ILE A 7 -4.66 19.18 30.70
CA ILE A 7 -3.56 19.74 31.50
C ILE A 7 -3.73 21.27 31.49
N LEU A 8 -3.91 21.84 32.67
CA LEU A 8 -4.05 23.28 32.91
C LEU A 8 -2.66 23.94 32.89
N LEU A 9 -2.40 24.80 31.91
CA LEU A 9 -1.38 25.84 32.01
C LEU A 9 -2.03 27.18 31.70
N LEU A 10 -1.88 28.12 32.63
CA LEU A 10 -2.48 29.44 32.59
C LEU A 10 -1.74 30.34 31.58
N LEU A 11 -2.54 31.17 30.89
CA LEU A 11 -2.18 32.33 30.06
C LEU A 11 -1.96 32.08 28.54
N SER A 12 -2.97 32.53 27.79
CA SER A 12 -3.03 32.85 26.35
C SER A 12 -2.72 31.77 25.32
N GLY A 13 -3.79 31.18 24.76
CA GLY A 13 -3.78 30.49 23.46
C GLY A 13 -4.24 29.04 23.53
N TYR A 14 -5.45 28.74 23.05
CA TYR A 14 -5.89 27.36 22.83
C TYR A 14 -5.06 26.75 21.70
N VAL A 15 -4.08 25.91 22.03
CA VAL A 15 -3.63 24.88 21.09
C VAL A 15 -4.24 23.58 21.57
N MET A 16 -5.32 23.14 20.88
CA MET A 16 -5.66 21.72 20.91
C MET A 16 -4.49 20.99 20.25
N VAL A 17 -3.52 20.55 21.06
CA VAL A 17 -2.60 19.49 20.64
C VAL A 17 -3.42 18.21 20.69
N CYS A 18 -4.23 18.01 19.65
CA CYS A 18 -4.58 16.67 19.25
C CYS A 18 -3.25 16.02 18.87
N HIS A 19 -2.70 15.20 19.76
CA HIS A 19 -1.84 14.12 19.30
C HIS A 19 -2.71 13.23 18.41
N LEU A 20 -2.82 13.59 17.13
CA LEU A 20 -3.04 12.61 16.09
C LEU A 20 -1.90 11.63 16.29
N GLN A 21 -2.23 10.40 16.68
CA GLN A 21 -1.31 9.29 16.57
C GLN A 21 -0.85 9.26 15.11
N SER A 22 0.36 9.81 14.90
CA SER A 22 1.02 9.83 13.61
C SER A 22 1.29 8.38 13.24
N ASP A 23 0.66 7.94 12.15
CA ASP A 23 0.92 6.71 11.40
C ASP A 23 0.88 5.38 12.15
N GLN A 24 -0.34 4.86 12.31
CA GLN A 24 -0.51 3.40 12.23
C GLN A 24 -0.19 2.97 10.80
N LEU A 25 0.86 2.15 10.62
CA LEU A 25 1.06 1.40 9.37
C LEU A 25 -0.26 0.71 8.98
N VAL A 26 -0.84 1.10 7.85
CA VAL A 26 -2.06 0.46 7.33
C VAL A 26 -1.64 -0.86 6.69
N ARG A 27 -2.14 -2.00 7.18
CA ARG A 27 -1.87 -3.28 6.53
C ARG A 27 -2.72 -3.37 5.26
N GLN A 28 -2.10 -3.45 4.08
CA GLN A 28 -2.82 -3.74 2.84
C GLN A 28 -2.87 -5.24 2.63
N LEU A 29 -4.06 -5.77 2.36
CA LEU A 29 -4.27 -7.20 2.18
C LEU A 29 -4.35 -7.56 0.69
N HIS A 30 -3.69 -8.65 0.32
CA HIS A 30 -3.57 -9.14 -1.05
C HIS A 30 -4.00 -10.59 -1.12
N LEU A 31 -5.03 -10.90 -1.90
CA LEU A 31 -5.33 -12.29 -2.25
C LEU A 31 -4.30 -12.75 -3.27
N VAL A 32 -3.63 -13.85 -2.99
CA VAL A 32 -2.75 -14.53 -3.93
C VAL A 32 -3.52 -15.66 -4.59
N ASP A 33 -3.58 -15.63 -5.92
CA ASP A 33 -4.30 -16.61 -6.76
C ASP A 33 -3.47 -17.89 -6.99
N LEU A 34 -2.91 -18.43 -5.90
CA LEU A 34 -2.19 -19.70 -5.87
C LEU A 34 -2.75 -20.53 -4.72
N GLN A 35 -2.89 -21.84 -4.90
CA GLN A 35 -3.32 -22.73 -3.83
C GLN A 35 -2.12 -23.44 -3.21
N LYS A 36 -1.93 -23.30 -1.89
CA LYS A 36 -0.78 -23.82 -1.16
C LYS A 36 -1.17 -24.34 0.23
N SER A 37 -0.34 -25.21 0.80
CA SER A 37 -0.42 -25.56 2.23
C SER A 37 -0.23 -24.29 3.07
N TRP A 38 -0.67 -24.29 4.33
CA TRP A 38 -0.54 -23.08 5.17
C TRP A 38 0.93 -22.65 5.32
N ASN A 39 1.84 -23.61 5.52
CA ASN A 39 3.27 -23.34 5.65
C ASN A 39 3.86 -22.79 4.34
N ASP A 40 3.52 -23.37 3.20
CA ASP A 40 4.02 -22.90 1.89
C ASP A 40 3.43 -21.52 1.52
N ALA A 41 2.17 -21.27 1.90
CA ALA A 41 1.53 -19.98 1.73
C ALA A 41 2.19 -18.91 2.62
N GLN A 42 2.51 -19.25 3.86
CA GLN A 42 3.25 -18.37 4.77
C GLN A 42 4.63 -18.04 4.22
N GLN A 43 5.37 -19.06 3.76
CA GLN A 43 6.68 -18.86 3.18
C GLN A 43 6.60 -17.94 1.96
N TYR A 44 5.67 -18.22 1.05
CA TYR A 44 5.43 -17.35 -0.10
C TYR A 44 5.12 -15.90 0.31
N CYS A 45 4.25 -15.69 1.30
CA CYS A 45 3.96 -14.34 1.79
C CYS A 45 5.17 -13.67 2.44
N ARG A 46 6.11 -14.41 3.03
CA ARG A 46 7.33 -13.82 3.62
C ARG A 46 8.37 -13.46 2.58
N ASP A 47 8.40 -14.22 1.48
CA ASP A 47 9.28 -14.00 0.35
C ASP A 47 8.79 -12.79 -0.47
N GLU A 48 7.51 -12.77 -0.84
CA GLU A 48 6.94 -11.77 -1.75
C GLU A 48 6.30 -10.55 -1.04
N TYR A 49 5.85 -10.73 0.20
CA TYR A 49 5.12 -9.73 0.99
C TYR A 49 5.75 -9.60 2.39
N ILE A 50 5.02 -9.08 3.38
CA ILE A 50 5.46 -9.14 4.77
C ILE A 50 5.24 -10.52 5.39
N ASP A 51 3.99 -10.99 5.44
CA ASP A 51 3.56 -12.29 5.98
C ASP A 51 2.08 -12.54 5.60
N LEU A 52 1.51 -13.68 6.01
CA LEU A 52 0.06 -13.93 5.95
C LEU A 52 -0.73 -12.89 6.74
N ALA A 53 -1.91 -12.54 6.23
CA ALA A 53 -2.78 -11.49 6.73
C ALA A 53 -3.10 -11.64 8.22
N ILE A 54 -2.81 -10.57 8.98
CA ILE A 54 -3.27 -10.41 10.34
C ILE A 54 -4.61 -9.68 10.30
N VAL A 55 -5.69 -10.37 10.68
CA VAL A 55 -7.06 -9.84 10.61
C VAL A 55 -7.65 -9.63 12.01
N ASN A 56 -6.96 -8.81 12.80
CA ASN A 56 -7.26 -8.57 14.22
C ASN A 56 -8.07 -7.29 14.50
N SER A 57 -8.72 -6.73 13.47
CA SER A 57 -9.65 -5.60 13.61
C SER A 57 -10.82 -5.76 12.65
N SER A 58 -11.96 -5.13 12.96
CA SER A 58 -13.14 -5.17 12.10
C SER A 58 -12.85 -4.68 10.68
N ALA A 59 -11.99 -3.66 10.54
CA ALA A 59 -11.57 -3.15 9.24
C ALA A 59 -10.74 -4.18 8.44
N LEU A 60 -9.80 -4.87 9.09
CA LEU A 60 -8.97 -5.89 8.44
C LEU A 60 -9.77 -7.15 8.10
N ILE A 61 -10.76 -7.51 8.92
CA ILE A 61 -11.70 -8.61 8.63
C ILE A 61 -12.51 -8.29 7.37
N GLN A 62 -13.10 -7.09 7.29
CA GLN A 62 -13.87 -6.67 6.12
C GLN A 62 -13.02 -6.60 4.85
N GLU A 63 -11.79 -6.11 4.95
CA GLU A 63 -10.87 -6.08 3.81
C GLU A 63 -10.47 -7.51 3.39
N ALA A 64 -10.15 -8.40 4.33
CA ALA A 64 -9.81 -9.78 4.01
C ALA A 64 -10.99 -10.52 3.36
N GLN A 65 -12.20 -10.30 3.85
CA GLN A 65 -13.43 -10.81 3.25
C GLN A 65 -13.58 -10.32 1.80
N LYS A 66 -13.43 -9.01 1.59
CA LYS A 66 -13.51 -8.39 0.26
C LYS A 66 -12.47 -8.97 -0.69
N ARG A 67 -11.25 -9.21 -0.22
CA ARG A 67 -10.16 -9.81 -1.01
C ARG A 67 -10.41 -11.26 -1.33
N ALA A 68 -10.86 -12.05 -0.35
CA ALA A 68 -11.19 -13.46 -0.55
C ALA A 68 -12.36 -13.66 -1.54
N GLY A 69 -13.33 -12.75 -1.58
CA GLY A 69 -14.46 -12.86 -2.51
C GLY A 69 -15.23 -14.17 -2.26
N SER A 70 -15.48 -14.98 -3.29
CA SER A 70 -16.10 -16.31 -3.12
C SER A 70 -15.12 -17.43 -2.72
N THR A 71 -13.82 -17.12 -2.62
CA THR A 71 -12.78 -18.10 -2.30
C THR A 71 -12.68 -18.39 -0.81
N LYS A 72 -11.96 -19.47 -0.48
CA LYS A 72 -11.50 -19.79 0.88
C LYS A 72 -10.01 -19.52 0.91
N ALA A 73 -9.57 -18.69 1.85
CA ALA A 73 -8.20 -18.24 1.88
C ALA A 73 -7.57 -18.38 3.27
N TRP A 74 -6.33 -18.86 3.32
CA TRP A 74 -5.52 -18.83 4.53
C TRP A 74 -5.31 -17.40 5.03
N ILE A 75 -5.37 -17.24 6.35
CA ILE A 75 -4.94 -16.05 7.08
C ILE A 75 -3.83 -16.44 8.06
N GLY A 76 -3.15 -15.46 8.65
CA GLY A 76 -1.94 -15.69 9.46
C GLY A 76 -2.18 -16.29 10.84
N LEU A 77 -3.41 -16.71 11.17
CA LEU A 77 -3.75 -17.32 12.46
C LEU A 77 -3.46 -18.82 12.40
N SER A 78 -2.68 -19.32 13.36
CA SER A 78 -2.27 -20.72 13.45
C SER A 78 -2.25 -21.22 14.89
N LYS A 79 -1.70 -22.43 15.10
CA LYS A 79 -1.62 -23.15 16.38
C LYS A 79 -1.24 -22.22 17.55
N ASP A 80 -1.86 -22.48 18.69
CA ASP A 80 -1.85 -21.65 19.90
C ASP A 80 -2.59 -20.30 19.77
N TRP A 81 -3.39 -20.15 18.71
CA TRP A 81 -4.12 -18.91 18.38
C TRP A 81 -3.20 -17.71 18.28
N THR A 82 -2.05 -17.93 17.64
CA THR A 82 -1.04 -16.90 17.43
C THR A 82 -1.03 -16.45 15.98
N TRP A 83 -0.87 -15.15 15.77
CA TRP A 83 -0.62 -14.61 14.44
C TRP A 83 0.84 -14.80 14.07
N SER A 84 1.10 -15.11 12.80
CA SER A 84 2.41 -15.43 12.25
C SER A 84 3.54 -14.43 12.55
N GLN A 85 3.22 -13.17 12.86
CA GLN A 85 4.20 -12.15 13.28
C GLN A 85 4.02 -11.57 14.70
N THR A 86 2.81 -11.50 15.25
CA THR A 86 2.55 -10.70 16.47
C THR A 86 2.41 -11.52 17.74
N GLY A 87 2.51 -12.85 17.66
CA GLY A 87 2.38 -13.72 18.84
C GLY A 87 0.93 -13.82 19.37
N PRO A 88 0.74 -14.21 20.64
CA PRO A 88 -0.57 -14.48 21.24
C PRO A 88 -1.48 -13.25 21.30
N VAL A 89 -2.79 -13.45 21.10
CA VAL A 89 -3.81 -12.38 21.04
C VAL A 89 -4.78 -12.41 22.24
N GLN A 90 -5.46 -11.29 22.47
CA GLN A 90 -6.57 -11.19 23.45
C GLN A 90 -7.80 -11.98 22.96
N SER A 91 -8.53 -12.56 23.91
CA SER A 91 -9.63 -13.49 23.65
C SER A 91 -10.88 -12.89 22.99
N SER A 92 -11.05 -11.56 23.04
CA SER A 92 -12.24 -10.86 22.51
C SER A 92 -12.37 -10.90 20.98
N TRP A 93 -11.34 -11.35 20.26
CA TRP A 93 -11.33 -11.43 18.79
C TRP A 93 -11.73 -12.79 18.21
N PHE A 94 -11.96 -13.80 19.07
CA PHE A 94 -12.45 -15.13 18.64
C PHE A 94 -13.96 -15.15 18.37
N ASN A 95 -14.58 -14.03 18.00
CA ASN A 95 -16.01 -13.96 17.73
C ASN A 95 -16.38 -14.16 16.24
N MET A 96 -15.39 -14.29 15.35
CA MET A 96 -15.60 -14.50 13.91
C MET A 96 -15.67 -15.97 13.49
N TRP A 97 -15.58 -16.88 14.46
CA TRP A 97 -15.76 -18.31 14.23
C TRP A 97 -17.13 -18.62 13.67
N SER A 98 -17.17 -19.50 12.66
CA SER A 98 -18.43 -20.13 12.27
C SER A 98 -19.02 -20.94 13.44
N PRO A 99 -20.35 -21.14 13.51
CA PRO A 99 -20.94 -22.05 14.48
C PRO A 99 -20.23 -23.41 14.49
N GLY A 100 -19.86 -23.88 15.69
CA GLY A 100 -19.12 -25.14 15.88
C GLY A 100 -17.60 -25.05 15.63
N GLN A 101 -17.04 -23.85 15.54
CA GLN A 101 -15.60 -23.60 15.46
C GLN A 101 -15.11 -22.87 16.73
N PRO A 102 -13.81 -22.93 17.07
CA PRO A 102 -12.74 -23.67 16.38
C PRO A 102 -12.90 -25.20 16.51
N GLY A 103 -12.60 -25.93 15.43
CA GLY A 103 -12.51 -27.39 15.45
C GLY A 103 -11.19 -27.90 16.03
N THR A 104 -10.86 -29.17 15.76
CA THR A 104 -9.60 -29.80 16.20
C THR A 104 -8.39 -29.45 15.33
N ASP A 105 -8.62 -28.86 14.16
CA ASP A 105 -7.55 -28.44 13.26
C ASP A 105 -6.87 -27.12 13.71
N GLU A 106 -5.67 -26.85 13.18
CA GLU A 106 -4.75 -25.85 13.74
C GLU A 106 -4.55 -24.58 12.89
N CYS A 107 -4.92 -24.62 11.60
CA CYS A 107 -4.72 -23.50 10.66
C CYS A 107 -6.05 -22.89 10.23
N VAL A 108 -6.09 -21.58 10.00
CA VAL A 108 -7.37 -20.86 9.87
C VAL A 108 -7.56 -20.29 8.47
N ILE A 109 -8.71 -20.60 7.88
CA ILE A 109 -9.19 -19.92 6.67
C ILE A 109 -10.24 -18.87 7.00
N ILE A 110 -10.30 -17.83 6.18
CA ILE A 110 -11.44 -16.93 6.05
C ILE A 110 -12.23 -17.27 4.79
N THR A 111 -13.54 -17.05 4.85
CA THR A 111 -14.48 -17.23 3.73
C THR A 111 -15.01 -15.88 3.23
N GLY A 112 -15.70 -15.89 2.10
CA GLY A 112 -16.38 -14.70 1.56
C GLY A 112 -17.45 -14.07 2.45
N SER A 113 -17.93 -14.77 3.46
CA SER A 113 -18.82 -14.23 4.49
C SER A 113 -18.07 -13.61 5.68
N GLY A 114 -16.74 -13.67 5.69
CA GLY A 114 -15.89 -13.25 6.81
C GLY A 114 -15.79 -14.29 7.93
N SER A 115 -16.44 -15.45 7.80
CA SER A 115 -16.47 -16.51 8.82
C SER A 115 -15.18 -17.31 8.81
N TRP A 116 -14.67 -17.63 10.00
CA TRP A 116 -13.44 -18.38 10.21
C TRP A 116 -13.70 -19.87 10.44
N PHE A 117 -12.83 -20.69 9.89
CA PHE A 117 -12.84 -22.14 10.08
C PHE A 117 -11.41 -22.65 10.29
N THR A 118 -11.26 -23.62 11.17
CA THR A 118 -10.03 -24.40 11.25
C THR A 118 -9.99 -25.46 10.16
N ARG A 119 -8.82 -25.69 9.59
CA ARG A 119 -8.55 -26.70 8.55
C ARG A 119 -7.17 -27.32 8.76
N PRO A 120 -6.95 -28.57 8.31
CA PRO A 120 -5.63 -29.18 8.39
C PRO A 120 -4.60 -28.31 7.66
N CYS A 121 -3.47 -28.01 8.30
CA CYS A 121 -2.45 -27.11 7.72
C CYS A 121 -1.86 -27.64 6.39
N SER A 122 -1.98 -28.94 6.13
CA SER A 122 -1.58 -29.60 4.89
C SER A 122 -2.55 -29.40 3.73
N ALA A 123 -3.78 -28.93 3.99
CA ALA A 123 -4.76 -28.66 2.95
C ALA A 123 -4.31 -27.47 2.08
N THR A 124 -4.69 -27.47 0.80
CA THR A 124 -4.35 -26.38 -0.12
C THR A 124 -5.50 -25.40 -0.26
N TYR A 125 -5.22 -24.12 -0.01
CA TYR A 125 -6.16 -23.02 -0.23
C TYR A 125 -5.45 -21.82 -0.85
N TYR A 126 -6.23 -20.90 -1.41
CA TYR A 126 -5.74 -19.54 -1.67
C TYR A 126 -5.28 -18.91 -0.37
N PHE A 127 -4.62 -17.76 -0.42
CA PHE A 127 -4.12 -17.15 0.81
C PHE A 127 -4.04 -15.64 0.69
N VAL A 128 -4.24 -14.98 1.81
CA VAL A 128 -4.18 -13.53 1.91
C VAL A 128 -2.86 -13.15 2.57
N CYS A 129 -1.99 -12.43 1.85
CA CYS A 129 -0.80 -11.81 2.43
C CYS A 129 -1.11 -10.38 2.87
N TYR A 130 -0.27 -9.80 3.72
CA TYR A 130 -0.28 -8.36 3.97
C TYR A 130 1.05 -7.69 3.67
N ASP A 131 0.94 -6.42 3.30
CA ASP A 131 2.03 -5.47 3.22
C ASP A 131 1.87 -4.34 4.22
N ALA A 132 2.98 -3.64 4.46
CA ALA A 132 2.99 -2.33 5.07
C ALA A 132 2.54 -1.30 4.04
N ALA A 133 1.39 -0.67 4.24
CA ALA A 133 1.03 0.54 3.52
C ALA A 133 1.10 1.74 4.46
N THR A 134 2.01 2.65 4.17
CA THR A 134 1.79 4.07 4.47
C THR A 134 1.31 4.73 3.18
N ASN A 135 0.50 5.78 3.29
CA ASN A 135 -0.11 6.55 2.20
C ASN A 135 0.52 6.30 0.80
N LYS A 136 -0.02 5.34 0.04
CA LYS A 136 0.32 5.05 -1.37
C LYS A 136 1.66 4.35 -1.64
N ARG A 137 2.33 3.71 -0.68
CA ARG A 137 3.62 3.03 -0.89
C ARG A 137 3.61 1.56 -0.44
N ILE A 138 4.28 0.69 -1.19
CA ILE A 138 4.36 -0.77 -0.98
C ILE A 138 5.82 -1.19 -1.04
N LEU A 139 6.31 -1.90 -0.02
CA LEU A 139 7.65 -2.48 -0.01
C LEU A 139 7.62 -3.90 -0.59
N VAL A 140 8.36 -4.11 -1.68
CA VAL A 140 8.62 -5.43 -2.25
C VAL A 140 10.01 -5.88 -1.83
N LYS A 141 10.11 -7.03 -1.16
CA LYS A 141 11.37 -7.54 -0.59
C LYS A 141 12.26 -8.24 -1.61
N ASN A 142 11.69 -8.71 -2.72
CA ASN A 142 12.43 -9.35 -3.80
C ASN A 142 13.51 -8.42 -4.33
N SER A 143 14.70 -8.96 -4.54
CA SER A 143 15.83 -8.18 -5.05
C SER A 143 15.85 -8.18 -6.57
N MET A 144 15.69 -7.00 -7.16
CA MET A 144 15.64 -6.80 -8.62
C MET A 144 16.55 -5.66 -9.04
N THR A 145 16.92 -5.63 -10.33
CA THR A 145 17.57 -4.44 -10.92
C THR A 145 16.60 -3.27 -10.90
N TRP A 146 17.09 -2.03 -10.99
CA TRP A 146 16.20 -0.86 -10.97
C TRP A 146 15.15 -0.90 -12.09
N SER A 147 15.55 -1.34 -13.29
CA SER A 147 14.65 -1.45 -14.46
C SER A 147 13.59 -2.54 -14.28
N ASP A 148 13.97 -3.69 -13.72
CA ASP A 148 13.03 -4.79 -13.47
C ASP A 148 12.06 -4.42 -12.35
N ALA A 149 12.55 -3.79 -11.28
CA ALA A 149 11.75 -3.26 -10.19
C ALA A 149 10.72 -2.23 -10.69
N GLN A 150 11.12 -1.31 -11.56
CA GLN A 150 10.20 -0.36 -12.20
C GLN A 150 9.12 -1.07 -13.02
N SER A 151 9.54 -2.04 -13.84
CA SER A 151 8.62 -2.83 -14.66
C SER A 151 7.62 -3.58 -13.79
N HIS A 152 8.07 -4.21 -12.71
CA HIS A 152 7.21 -4.85 -11.72
C HIS A 152 6.21 -3.85 -11.12
N CYS A 153 6.67 -2.69 -10.64
CA CYS A 153 5.77 -1.70 -10.06
C CYS A 153 4.73 -1.17 -11.06
N ARG A 154 5.07 -1.02 -12.35
CA ARG A 154 4.12 -0.58 -13.39
C ARG A 154 3.13 -1.66 -13.80
N GLN A 155 3.53 -2.93 -13.75
CA GLN A 155 2.65 -4.07 -14.05
C GLN A 155 1.67 -4.34 -12.90
N THR A 156 2.15 -4.27 -11.65
CA THR A 156 1.38 -4.67 -10.47
C THR A 156 0.73 -3.49 -9.74
N TYR A 157 1.33 -2.29 -9.80
CA TYR A 157 0.93 -1.11 -9.04
C TYR A 157 0.83 0.14 -9.94
N THR A 158 1.55 1.23 -9.64
CA THR A 158 1.59 2.45 -10.47
C THR A 158 2.98 2.69 -11.05
N ASP A 159 3.98 2.91 -10.22
CA ASP A 159 5.40 3.09 -10.61
C ASP A 159 6.28 2.85 -9.37
N LEU A 160 7.60 2.93 -9.48
CA LEU A 160 8.46 3.09 -8.30
C LEU A 160 8.05 4.35 -7.50
N SER A 161 8.31 4.30 -6.19
CA SER A 161 7.87 5.35 -5.27
C SER A 161 8.60 6.65 -5.52
N THR A 162 7.81 7.72 -5.66
CA THR A 162 8.30 9.09 -5.52
C THR A 162 8.22 9.56 -4.08
N ILE A 163 9.24 10.31 -3.68
CA ILE A 163 9.36 10.85 -2.33
C ILE A 163 9.32 12.38 -2.43
N THR A 164 8.22 12.98 -2.00
CA THR A 164 7.86 14.36 -2.34
C THR A 164 7.99 15.35 -1.19
N ASN A 165 8.16 14.88 0.05
CA ASN A 165 8.39 15.74 1.21
C ASN A 165 9.28 15.04 2.26
N THR A 166 9.89 15.80 3.17
CA THR A 166 10.78 15.27 4.22
C THR A 166 10.03 14.49 5.31
N GLN A 167 8.73 14.75 5.51
CA GLN A 167 7.87 14.01 6.42
C GLN A 167 7.65 12.56 5.94
N ASP A 168 7.63 12.33 4.62
CA ASP A 168 7.50 11.03 3.96
C ASP A 168 8.74 10.16 4.22
N ASN A 169 9.93 10.76 4.36
CA ASN A 169 11.19 10.01 4.45
C ASN A 169 11.23 9.08 5.66
N SER A 170 10.85 9.55 6.85
CA SER A 170 10.90 8.75 8.07
C SER A 170 9.82 7.66 8.09
N GLN A 171 8.63 7.97 7.56
CA GLN A 171 7.54 7.01 7.41
C GLN A 171 7.93 5.89 6.44
N VAL A 172 8.48 6.23 5.27
CA VAL A 172 8.96 5.26 4.28
C VAL A 172 10.13 4.45 4.79
N ALA A 173 11.09 5.09 5.48
CA ALA A 173 12.23 4.42 6.07
C ALA A 173 11.78 3.36 7.10
N SER A 174 10.79 3.68 7.94
CA SER A 174 10.23 2.76 8.94
C SER A 174 9.52 1.52 8.37
N MET A 175 9.22 1.49 7.06
CA MET A 175 8.64 0.31 6.41
C MET A 175 9.65 -0.83 6.25
N MET A 176 10.93 -0.51 6.36
CA MET A 176 12.02 -1.43 6.09
C MET A 176 12.81 -1.70 7.37
N PRO A 177 13.45 -2.88 7.50
CA PRO A 177 14.48 -3.07 8.51
C PRO A 177 15.55 -1.97 8.42
N SER A 178 16.10 -1.56 9.56
CA SER A 178 17.05 -0.43 9.65
C SER A 178 18.32 -0.59 8.78
N TYR A 179 18.66 -1.83 8.44
CA TYR A 179 19.82 -2.20 7.62
C TYR A 179 19.50 -2.30 6.11
N TYR A 180 18.25 -2.12 5.69
CA TYR A 180 17.83 -2.20 4.29
C TYR A 180 18.04 -0.87 3.54
N GLN A 181 18.24 -1.00 2.23
CA GLN A 181 18.15 0.08 1.26
C GLN A 181 17.28 -0.41 0.10
N ALA A 182 16.24 0.35 -0.25
CA ALA A 182 15.30 -0.05 -1.29
C ALA A 182 15.30 0.93 -2.46
N TRP A 183 15.16 0.41 -3.69
CA TRP A 183 15.01 1.24 -4.88
C TRP A 183 13.78 2.16 -4.77
N ILE A 184 13.98 3.40 -5.22
CA ILE A 184 12.93 4.41 -5.40
C ILE A 184 12.94 4.89 -6.86
N GLY A 185 11.93 5.65 -7.26
CA GLY A 185 11.75 6.07 -8.66
C GLY A 185 12.75 7.11 -9.15
N LEU A 186 13.75 7.47 -8.35
CA LEU A 186 14.72 8.51 -8.67
C LEU A 186 15.90 7.93 -9.46
N TYR A 187 16.16 8.48 -10.64
CA TYR A 187 17.25 8.06 -11.52
C TYR A 187 17.88 9.25 -12.27
N ARG A 188 19.10 9.08 -12.77
CA ARG A 188 19.91 10.15 -13.35
C ARG A 188 19.73 10.25 -14.87
N LYS A 189 18.85 11.16 -15.26
CA LYS A 189 18.96 12.02 -16.45
C LYS A 189 18.55 13.43 -16.02
N TYR A 190 19.40 14.08 -15.21
CA TYR A 190 19.09 15.24 -14.34
C TYR A 190 18.30 14.91 -13.07
N TRP A 191 18.56 13.76 -12.43
CA TRP A 191 17.89 13.29 -11.20
C TRP A 191 16.38 13.49 -11.26
N THR A 192 15.71 12.75 -12.13
CA THR A 192 14.26 12.87 -12.38
C THR A 192 13.54 11.67 -11.77
N TRP A 193 12.30 11.88 -11.36
CA TRP A 193 11.44 10.80 -10.91
C TRP A 193 10.90 10.00 -12.11
N SER A 194 10.70 8.70 -11.92
CA SER A 194 10.20 7.78 -12.95
C SER A 194 8.78 8.10 -13.43
N ASN A 195 7.98 8.77 -12.59
CA ASN A 195 6.65 9.29 -12.93
C ASN A 195 6.71 10.65 -13.65
N SER A 196 7.90 11.14 -14.01
CA SER A 196 8.16 12.43 -14.66
C SER A 196 7.92 13.67 -13.77
N SER A 197 7.76 13.53 -12.45
CA SER A 197 7.67 14.69 -11.56
C SER A 197 9.03 15.35 -11.34
N THR A 198 9.03 16.65 -11.04
CA THR A 198 10.24 17.42 -10.72
C THR A 198 10.86 16.94 -9.42
N ALA A 199 12.17 16.75 -9.41
CA ALA A 199 12.93 16.50 -8.20
C ALA A 199 13.53 17.79 -7.66
N SER A 200 13.35 18.05 -6.38
CA SER A 200 13.98 19.17 -5.68
C SER A 200 14.23 18.78 -4.22
N ASN A 201 15.24 19.41 -3.59
CA ASN A 201 15.59 19.21 -2.18
C ASN A 201 15.76 17.74 -1.78
N LEU A 202 16.49 16.98 -2.61
CA LEU A 202 16.71 15.56 -2.41
C LEU A 202 17.59 15.32 -1.15
N PRO A 203 17.13 14.50 -0.18
CA PRO A 203 17.80 14.24 1.10
C PRO A 203 18.96 13.25 0.93
N TRP A 204 19.97 13.60 0.15
CA TRP A 204 21.15 12.74 -0.06
C TRP A 204 21.89 12.44 1.25
N GLY A 205 22.41 11.22 1.36
CA GLY A 205 23.32 10.83 2.43
C GLY A 205 24.69 11.50 2.30
N PRO A 206 25.55 11.40 3.33
CA PRO A 206 26.90 11.93 3.27
C PRO A 206 27.69 11.38 2.07
N GLY A 207 28.28 12.27 1.27
CA GLY A 207 29.07 11.89 0.09
C GLY A 207 28.26 11.42 -1.13
N GLN A 208 26.96 11.73 -1.18
CA GLN A 208 26.06 11.36 -2.28
C GLN A 208 25.48 12.60 -2.98
N PRO A 209 25.08 12.49 -4.26
CA PRO A 209 25.21 11.31 -5.12
C PRO A 209 26.65 11.08 -5.61
N ASP A 210 26.97 9.84 -5.96
CA ASP A 210 28.18 9.45 -6.68
C ASP A 210 27.96 9.70 -8.17
N ASP A 211 28.92 10.41 -8.79
CA ASP A 211 28.85 10.83 -10.18
C ASP A 211 29.00 9.68 -11.20
N SER A 212 29.37 8.49 -10.78
CA SER A 212 29.55 7.31 -11.65
C SER A 212 28.27 6.45 -11.77
N VAL A 213 27.25 6.72 -10.96
CA VAL A 213 26.05 5.88 -10.86
C VAL A 213 24.76 6.69 -10.99
N ASN A 214 23.67 5.99 -11.34
CA ASN A 214 22.49 6.64 -11.91
C ASN A 214 21.16 6.26 -11.25
N CYS A 215 21.11 5.35 -10.28
CA CYS A 215 19.85 4.93 -9.65
C CYS A 215 19.91 5.17 -8.15
N ALA A 216 18.79 5.55 -7.52
CA ALA A 216 18.78 5.90 -6.12
C ALA A 216 17.96 4.93 -5.26
N THR A 217 18.40 4.76 -4.02
CA THR A 217 17.71 4.05 -2.95
C THR A 217 17.42 4.96 -1.78
N ILE A 218 16.42 4.62 -0.97
CA ILE A 218 16.24 5.19 0.37
C ILE A 218 16.75 4.23 1.44
N VAL A 219 17.42 4.76 2.47
CA VAL A 219 17.99 4.00 3.60
C VAL A 219 16.95 3.85 4.72
N GLY A 220 16.72 2.63 5.21
CA GLY A 220 15.71 2.35 6.25
C GLY A 220 16.00 2.96 7.62
N SER A 221 17.26 3.17 7.98
CA SER A 221 17.63 3.77 9.28
C SER A 221 17.57 5.30 9.30
N THR A 222 17.88 5.97 8.20
CA THR A 222 18.05 7.43 8.14
C THR A 222 17.02 8.13 7.27
N GLY A 223 16.37 7.41 6.35
CA GLY A 223 15.54 8.00 5.30
C GLY A 223 16.32 8.82 4.27
N SER A 224 17.65 8.78 4.29
CA SER A 224 18.50 9.47 3.32
C SER A 224 18.60 8.70 2.01
N PHE A 225 18.93 9.39 0.92
CA PHE A 225 19.09 8.79 -0.39
C PHE A 225 20.55 8.46 -0.66
N ASN A 226 20.79 7.30 -1.27
CA ASN A 226 22.09 6.90 -1.78
C ASN A 226 21.95 6.55 -3.27
N SER A 227 22.97 6.86 -4.05
CA SER A 227 23.06 6.46 -5.45
C SER A 227 23.85 5.14 -5.58
N HIS A 228 23.43 4.30 -6.52
CA HIS A 228 23.93 2.94 -6.74
C HIS A 228 23.89 2.60 -8.23
N ASN A 229 24.66 1.57 -8.60
CA ASN A 229 24.62 1.02 -9.95
C ASN A 229 23.22 0.43 -10.21
N CYS A 230 22.59 0.85 -11.31
CA CYS A 230 21.22 0.43 -11.66
C CYS A 230 21.06 -1.09 -11.85
N SER A 231 22.17 -1.81 -12.09
CA SER A 231 22.21 -3.27 -12.21
C SER A 231 22.31 -4.01 -10.88
N ASP A 232 22.50 -3.30 -9.75
CA ASP A 232 22.47 -3.93 -8.42
C ASP A 232 21.08 -4.54 -8.16
N GLN A 233 21.03 -5.66 -7.46
CA GLN A 233 19.78 -6.27 -7.04
C GLN A 233 19.41 -5.78 -5.63
N ARG A 234 18.25 -5.14 -5.49
CA ARG A 234 17.78 -4.62 -4.20
C ARG A 234 16.26 -4.75 -4.06
N PRO A 235 15.73 -4.82 -2.82
CA PRO A 235 14.30 -4.61 -2.59
C PRO A 235 13.88 -3.23 -3.10
N PHE A 236 12.60 -2.99 -3.27
CA PHE A 236 12.11 -1.78 -3.91
C PHE A 236 10.75 -1.32 -3.40
N LEU A 237 10.50 -0.01 -3.51
CA LEU A 237 9.25 0.60 -3.06
C LEU A 237 8.40 0.98 -4.26
N CYS A 238 7.21 0.40 -4.39
CA CYS A 238 6.23 0.80 -5.40
C CYS A 238 5.27 1.86 -4.86
N SER A 239 4.91 2.82 -5.72
CA SER A 239 3.78 3.70 -5.51
C SER A 239 2.49 3.03 -5.97
N ARG A 240 1.40 3.33 -5.27
CA ARG A 240 0.04 2.97 -5.64
C ARG A 240 -0.84 4.20 -5.53
N ASP A 241 -1.20 4.78 -6.66
CA ASP A 241 -2.26 5.78 -6.65
C ASP A 241 -3.56 5.12 -6.17
N VAL A 242 -4.20 5.75 -5.18
CA VAL A 242 -5.65 5.59 -5.02
C VAL A 242 -6.26 6.28 -6.25
N LYS A 243 -6.30 5.57 -7.38
CA LYS A 243 -7.19 5.97 -8.47
C LYS A 243 -8.59 5.93 -7.86
N PRO A 244 -9.33 7.05 -7.79
CA PRO A 244 -10.77 6.96 -7.58
C PRO A 244 -11.27 5.97 -8.64
N SER A 245 -11.92 4.89 -8.23
CA SER A 245 -12.50 3.95 -9.18
C SER A 245 -13.36 4.75 -10.17
N ALA A 246 -13.03 4.61 -11.46
CA ALA A 246 -13.56 5.34 -12.61
C ALA A 246 -12.92 6.73 -12.90
N SER A 247 -11.68 6.73 -13.37
CA SER A 247 -11.24 7.73 -14.35
C SER A 247 -11.66 7.25 -15.75
N ARG A 248 -12.69 7.88 -16.33
CA ARG A 248 -12.98 7.77 -17.77
C ARG A 248 -12.15 8.83 -18.49
N SER A 249 -11.17 8.40 -19.26
CA SER A 249 -10.45 9.29 -20.18
C SER A 249 -11.38 9.63 -21.36
N VAL A 250 -11.81 10.89 -21.44
CA VAL A 250 -12.56 11.42 -22.59
C VAL A 250 -11.55 12.07 -23.53
N LYS A 251 -11.42 11.54 -24.76
CA LYS A 251 -10.58 12.13 -25.79
C LYS A 251 -11.35 13.26 -26.47
N VAL A 252 -11.07 14.50 -26.07
CA VAL A 252 -11.69 15.69 -26.65
C VAL A 252 -10.87 16.15 -27.85
N GLN A 253 -11.52 16.37 -28.99
CA GLN A 253 -10.90 16.92 -30.18
C GLN A 253 -11.23 18.41 -30.28
N LEU A 254 -10.25 19.25 -29.98
CA LEU A 254 -10.40 20.71 -30.05
C LEU A 254 -10.27 21.16 -31.51
N ARG A 255 -11.23 21.96 -31.99
CA ARG A 255 -11.07 22.71 -33.23
C ARG A 255 -10.31 23.99 -32.89
N ALA A 256 -9.24 24.28 -33.63
CA ALA A 256 -8.40 25.45 -33.39
C ALA A 256 -9.20 26.74 -33.63
N GLY A 257 -9.71 27.32 -32.54
CA GLY A 257 -10.06 28.73 -32.42
C GLY A 257 -9.07 29.40 -31.49
N SER A 258 -8.90 30.72 -31.61
CA SER A 258 -7.91 31.55 -30.90
C SER A 258 -8.13 31.69 -29.38
N ALA A 259 -8.71 30.69 -28.71
CA ALA A 259 -8.96 30.72 -27.28
C ALA A 259 -7.68 30.38 -26.51
N ASP A 260 -7.35 31.20 -25.51
CA ASP A 260 -6.27 30.91 -24.56
C ASP A 260 -6.73 29.81 -23.59
N LEU A 261 -6.03 28.68 -23.61
CA LEU A 261 -6.35 27.52 -22.77
C LEU A 261 -5.95 27.72 -21.30
N ASN A 262 -5.23 28.80 -20.99
CA ASN A 262 -4.89 29.19 -19.63
C ASN A 262 -5.90 30.18 -19.03
N ASP A 263 -6.86 30.66 -19.82
CA ASP A 263 -7.94 31.52 -19.31
C ASP A 263 -8.87 30.69 -18.38
N PRO A 264 -9.05 31.10 -17.10
CA PRO A 264 -9.90 30.39 -16.15
C PRO A 264 -11.35 30.22 -16.62
N THR A 265 -11.84 31.17 -17.41
CA THR A 265 -13.20 31.20 -17.97
C THR A 265 -13.36 30.15 -19.07
N VAL A 266 -12.32 29.97 -19.88
CA VAL A 266 -12.27 28.92 -20.92
C VAL A 266 -12.15 27.54 -20.28
N GLN A 267 -11.33 27.40 -19.23
CA GLN A 267 -11.18 26.15 -18.49
C GLN A 267 -12.49 25.73 -17.81
N GLU A 268 -13.20 26.65 -17.16
CA GLU A 268 -14.49 26.34 -16.52
C GLU A 268 -15.56 25.97 -17.56
N SER A 269 -15.59 26.63 -18.72
CA SER A 269 -16.50 26.29 -19.81
C SER A 269 -16.25 24.89 -20.37
N ILE A 270 -14.98 24.51 -20.57
CA ILE A 270 -14.59 23.15 -20.99
C ILE A 270 -14.99 22.13 -19.92
N LEU A 271 -14.75 22.42 -18.64
CA LEU A 271 -15.11 21.54 -17.53
C LEU A 271 -16.64 21.31 -17.46
N GLN A 272 -17.44 22.35 -17.67
CA GLN A 272 -18.90 22.22 -17.72
C GLN A 272 -19.37 21.33 -18.90
N GLN A 273 -18.77 21.48 -20.08
CA GLN A 273 -19.11 20.65 -21.23
C GLN A 273 -18.73 19.17 -21.02
N VAL A 274 -17.57 18.90 -20.43
CA VAL A 274 -17.14 17.52 -20.12
C VAL A 274 -18.07 16.89 -19.08
N ARG A 275 -18.45 17.62 -18.03
CA ARG A 275 -19.38 17.14 -16.99
C ARG A 275 -20.73 16.74 -17.56
N GLY A 276 -21.25 17.51 -18.53
CA GLY A 276 -22.53 17.22 -19.21
C GLY A 276 -22.54 15.92 -20.01
N HIS A 277 -21.39 15.47 -20.53
CA HIS A 277 -21.27 14.23 -21.32
C HIS A 277 -20.98 12.98 -20.48
N THR A 278 -20.68 13.14 -19.19
CA THR A 278 -20.33 12.03 -18.27
C THR A 278 -21.42 11.68 -17.26
N GLY A 279 -22.58 12.35 -17.30
CA GLY A 279 -23.72 12.01 -16.45
C GLY A 279 -24.32 10.64 -16.79
N PRO A 280 -24.99 9.95 -15.83
CA PRO A 280 -25.63 8.66 -16.08
C PRO A 280 -26.78 8.82 -17.10
N ASP A 281 -26.72 8.01 -18.16
CA ASP A 281 -27.74 7.97 -19.22
C ASP A 281 -29.03 7.37 -18.67
N THR A 282 -30.07 8.20 -18.51
CA THR A 282 -31.41 7.78 -18.05
C THR A 282 -32.31 7.31 -19.20
N ARG A 283 -31.80 7.18 -20.43
CA ARG A 283 -32.56 6.70 -21.58
C ARG A 283 -32.37 5.20 -21.82
N ASN A 284 -32.91 4.38 -20.91
CA ASN A 284 -33.45 3.06 -21.25
C ASN A 284 -34.06 2.39 -20.00
N ARG A 285 -35.36 2.61 -19.81
CA ARG A 285 -36.20 1.73 -19.01
C ARG A 285 -37.34 1.26 -19.94
N PRO A 286 -37.39 -0.02 -20.33
CA PRO A 286 -38.60 -0.57 -20.93
C PRO A 286 -39.72 -0.57 -19.88
N LEU A 287 -40.95 -0.38 -20.38
CA LEU A 287 -42.23 -0.20 -19.67
C LEU A 287 -42.43 -1.12 -18.47
#